data_AF-A0A2D4IXY1-F1
#
_entry.id   AF-A0A2D4IXY1-F1
#
_cell.length_a   1.000
_cell.length_b   1.000
_cell.length_c   1.000
_cell.angle_alpha   90.00
_cell.angle_beta   90.00
_cell.angle_gamma   90.00
#
_symmetry.space_group_name_H-M   'P 1'
#
loop_
_entity.id
_entity.type
_entity.pdbx_description
1 polymer ?
#
loop_
_entity_poly.entity_id
_entity_poly.type
_entity_poly.pdbx_seq_one_letter_code
_entity_poly.pdbx_strand_id
1 'polypeptide(L)'
;MRSPAGDIFNPKHYHVNQDMTRPLSHYFITSSHNTYLMGDQLMSQSRVDMYAWVLQSGCRCVEVDCWDGPDGEPIVHHGYTLTSKILFKDVIETINKYAFIKSEYPVILSIENHCSVTQQKKMAQYLVEILGDKLDLSTVNNEDSNELPSPESLKGKILVKGKKLPANISEDAEEGEVSDEDSADEMDDDCKLMNGDASSNRKRVENLAKKKLDSLIKESKIRDCEDQNNFAVTTLSSSGKLGNKPDLKKIPRHFVHREPLQRYPAEKDGPVPG
;
A
#
# COMPACT_ATOMS: atom_id res chain seq x y z
N MET A 1 5.42 -29.90 32.26
CA MET A 1 5.95 -29.20 31.06
C MET A 1 5.03 -28.04 30.66
N ARG A 2 4.87 -27.04 31.54
CA ARG A 2 4.09 -25.80 31.27
C ARG A 2 4.74 -24.57 31.91
N SER A 3 6.05 -24.62 32.13
CA SER A 3 6.80 -23.47 32.65
C SER A 3 7.32 -22.64 31.47
N PRO A 4 7.53 -21.32 31.65
CA PRO A 4 8.12 -20.46 30.61
C PRO A 4 9.48 -20.96 30.09
N ALA A 5 10.23 -21.70 30.92
CA ALA A 5 11.52 -22.29 30.55
C ALA A 5 11.42 -23.45 29.53
N GLY A 6 10.21 -24.02 29.34
CA GLY A 6 9.95 -25.07 28.37
C GLY A 6 8.97 -24.63 27.28
N ASP A 7 8.79 -23.32 27.09
CA ASP A 7 7.98 -22.79 26.00
C ASP A 7 8.65 -23.09 24.65
N ILE A 8 7.86 -23.44 23.65
CA ILE A 8 8.34 -23.64 22.28
C ILE A 8 8.77 -22.31 21.65
N PHE A 9 8.20 -21.19 22.12
CA PHE A 9 8.60 -19.86 21.69
C PHE A 9 9.85 -19.40 22.46
N ASN A 10 10.87 -18.96 21.72
CA ASN A 10 12.08 -18.41 22.31
C ASN A 10 11.75 -17.09 23.05
N PRO A 11 11.92 -17.00 24.39
CA PRO A 11 11.56 -15.80 25.15
C PRO A 11 12.33 -14.54 24.72
N LYS A 12 13.52 -14.69 24.11
CA LYS A 12 14.28 -13.55 23.54
C LYS A 12 13.58 -12.88 22.36
N HIS A 13 12.59 -13.52 21.75
CA HIS A 13 11.83 -12.99 20.62
C HIS A 13 10.54 -12.27 21.06
N TYR A 14 10.28 -12.15 22.36
CA TYR A 14 9.19 -11.33 22.89
C TYR A 14 9.51 -9.83 22.93
N HIS A 15 10.78 -9.49 22.71
CA HIS A 15 11.25 -8.11 22.59
C HIS A 15 12.01 -7.95 21.27
N VAL A 16 12.19 -6.71 20.85
CA VAL A 16 12.98 -6.37 19.67
C VAL A 16 14.40 -6.89 19.85
N ASN A 17 14.85 -7.72 18.92
CA ASN A 17 16.16 -8.37 18.97
C ASN A 17 16.92 -8.32 17.64
N GLN A 18 16.32 -7.74 16.62
CA GLN A 18 16.92 -7.52 15.31
C GLN A 18 17.64 -6.17 15.33
N ASP A 19 18.62 -6.03 14.43
CA ASP A 19 19.20 -4.73 14.10
C ASP A 19 18.12 -3.87 13.44
N MET A 20 17.75 -2.76 14.06
CA MET A 20 16.71 -1.83 13.57
C MET A 20 17.30 -0.59 12.87
N THR A 21 18.61 -0.59 12.60
CA THR A 21 19.35 0.54 12.01
C THR A 21 19.52 0.43 10.49
N ARG A 22 19.07 -0.66 9.86
CA ARG A 22 19.11 -0.81 8.39
C ARG A 22 17.99 -0.01 7.72
N PRO A 23 18.09 0.27 6.41
CA PRO A 23 17.02 0.94 5.67
C PRO A 23 15.67 0.22 5.77
N LEU A 24 14.56 0.95 5.78
CA LEU A 24 13.19 0.40 5.87
C LEU A 24 12.90 -0.73 4.86
N SER A 25 13.51 -0.68 3.66
CA SER A 25 13.37 -1.71 2.61
C SER A 25 13.89 -3.09 3.00
N HIS A 26 14.59 -3.24 4.13
CA HIS A 26 15.13 -4.52 4.60
C HIS A 26 14.18 -5.28 5.54
N TYR A 27 13.03 -4.71 5.89
CA TYR A 27 12.13 -5.27 6.90
C TYR A 27 10.78 -5.65 6.29
N PHE A 28 10.20 -6.74 6.80
CA PHE A 28 8.77 -6.98 6.62
C PHE A 28 7.98 -6.09 7.58
N ILE A 29 7.03 -5.34 7.02
CA ILE A 29 6.18 -4.41 7.78
C ILE A 29 4.77 -4.99 7.85
N THR A 30 4.28 -5.24 9.07
CA THR A 30 2.89 -5.66 9.28
C THR A 30 1.96 -4.55 8.79
N SER A 31 1.17 -4.84 7.76
CA SER A 31 0.37 -3.87 7.02
C SER A 31 -1.10 -4.30 6.98
N SER A 32 -2.01 -3.33 6.99
CA SER A 32 -3.46 -3.53 6.92
C SER A 32 -3.99 -2.84 5.67
N HIS A 33 -4.79 -3.57 4.90
CA HIS A 33 -5.49 -3.08 3.72
C HIS A 33 -6.92 -2.70 4.08
N ASN A 34 -7.44 -1.61 3.50
CA ASN A 34 -8.76 -1.03 3.80
C ASN A 34 -9.09 -1.04 5.30
N THR A 35 -8.16 -0.50 6.09
CA THR A 35 -8.13 -0.63 7.55
C THR A 35 -9.43 -0.21 8.23
N TYR A 36 -10.17 0.71 7.63
CA TYR A 36 -11.43 1.22 8.16
C TYR A 36 -12.56 0.18 8.15
N LEU A 37 -12.52 -0.87 7.33
CA LEU A 37 -13.60 -1.84 7.16
C LEU A 37 -13.66 -2.90 8.28
N MET A 38 -14.87 -3.14 8.78
CA MET A 38 -15.17 -4.21 9.76
C MET A 38 -15.40 -5.58 9.11
N GLY A 39 -15.63 -5.63 7.80
CA GLY A 39 -16.09 -6.84 7.11
C GLY A 39 -15.79 -6.83 5.61
N ASP A 40 -16.79 -7.16 4.80
CA ASP A 40 -16.66 -7.24 3.35
C ASP A 40 -16.40 -5.88 2.67
N GLN A 41 -15.92 -5.95 1.44
CA GLN A 41 -15.53 -4.78 0.65
C GLN A 41 -16.73 -3.97 0.12
N LEU A 42 -17.98 -4.46 0.16
CA LEU A 42 -19.09 -3.84 -0.57
C LEU A 42 -20.10 -3.13 0.31
N MET A 43 -20.41 -3.69 1.48
CA MET A 43 -21.55 -3.27 2.31
C MET A 43 -21.21 -3.17 3.79
N SER A 44 -20.01 -3.56 4.20
CA SER A 44 -19.65 -3.57 5.61
C SER A 44 -19.53 -2.16 6.20
N GLN A 45 -19.52 -2.11 7.54
CA GLN A 45 -19.35 -0.86 8.26
C GLN A 45 -17.88 -0.44 8.27
N SER A 46 -17.66 0.84 8.01
CA SER A 46 -16.40 1.52 8.30
C SER A 46 -16.42 2.04 9.74
N ARG A 47 -15.36 1.80 10.50
CA ARG A 47 -15.23 2.25 11.90
C ARG A 47 -13.83 2.76 12.19
N VAL A 48 -13.79 3.88 12.91
CA VAL A 48 -12.56 4.47 13.41
C VAL A 48 -11.82 3.53 14.38
N ASP A 49 -12.58 2.74 15.16
CA ASP A 49 -12.04 1.77 16.12
C ASP A 49 -11.12 0.72 15.46
N MET A 50 -11.27 0.44 14.16
CA MET A 50 -10.43 -0.53 13.46
C MET A 50 -8.97 -0.09 13.41
N TYR A 51 -8.71 1.21 13.26
CA TYR A 51 -7.35 1.76 13.34
C TYR A 51 -6.74 1.52 14.72
N ALA A 52 -7.50 1.76 15.79
CA ALA A 52 -7.04 1.49 17.14
C ALA A 52 -6.72 -0.01 17.35
N TRP A 53 -7.56 -0.90 16.82
CA TRP A 53 -7.39 -2.35 16.97
C TRP A 53 -6.16 -2.89 16.24
N VAL A 54 -5.95 -2.49 14.98
CA VAL A 54 -4.79 -2.97 14.19
C VAL A 54 -3.47 -2.41 14.73
N LEU A 55 -3.44 -1.14 15.15
CA LEU A 55 -2.24 -0.52 15.72
C LEU A 55 -1.85 -1.17 17.04
N GLN A 56 -2.81 -1.47 17.91
CA GLN A 56 -2.57 -2.20 19.16
C GLN A 56 -2.15 -3.66 18.95
N SER A 57 -2.53 -4.24 17.80
CA SER A 57 -2.07 -5.56 17.36
C SER A 57 -0.66 -5.53 16.75
N GLY A 58 -0.04 -4.36 16.61
CA GLY A 58 1.33 -4.19 16.11
C GLY A 58 1.41 -3.83 14.62
N CYS A 59 0.29 -3.61 13.92
CA CYS A 59 0.30 -3.12 12.54
C CYS A 59 1.00 -1.76 12.46
N ARG A 60 1.86 -1.57 11.45
CA ARG A 60 2.70 -0.38 11.22
C ARG A 60 2.43 0.31 9.89
N CYS A 61 1.56 -0.23 9.04
CA CYS A 61 1.10 0.45 7.82
C CYS A 61 -0.42 0.30 7.74
N VAL A 62 -1.13 1.43 7.70
CA VAL A 62 -2.60 1.47 7.66
C VAL A 62 -3.05 2.28 6.46
N GLU A 63 -4.21 1.91 5.92
CA GLU A 63 -4.77 2.48 4.71
C GLU A 63 -5.95 3.41 5.00
N VAL A 64 -6.03 4.52 4.27
CA VAL A 64 -7.03 5.57 4.44
C VAL A 64 -7.50 6.09 3.08
N ASP A 65 -8.66 5.60 2.62
CA ASP A 65 -9.24 5.96 1.33
C ASP A 65 -10.08 7.22 1.47
N CYS A 66 -9.54 8.35 1.03
CA CYS A 66 -10.08 9.68 1.29
C CYS A 66 -10.93 10.16 0.11
N TRP A 67 -12.15 10.57 0.40
CA TRP A 67 -13.11 11.09 -0.56
C TRP A 67 -13.70 12.41 -0.07
N ASP A 68 -14.16 13.23 -1.02
CA ASP A 68 -14.89 14.45 -0.69
C ASP A 68 -16.15 14.14 0.11
N GLY A 69 -16.30 14.78 1.26
CA GLY A 69 -17.50 14.68 2.09
C GLY A 69 -18.34 15.96 2.10
N PRO A 70 -19.53 15.90 2.74
CA PRO A 70 -20.41 17.05 2.88
C PRO A 70 -19.75 18.16 3.70
N ASP A 71 -20.22 19.40 3.51
CA ASP A 71 -19.78 20.58 4.28
C ASP A 71 -18.27 20.88 4.20
N GLY A 72 -17.58 20.34 3.19
CA GLY A 72 -16.14 20.49 3.01
C GLY A 72 -15.28 19.62 3.93
N GLU A 73 -15.88 18.64 4.61
CA GLU A 73 -15.18 17.71 5.50
C GLU A 73 -14.81 16.41 4.79
N PRO A 74 -13.51 16.04 4.69
CA PRO A 74 -13.09 14.81 4.05
C PRO A 74 -13.58 13.57 4.81
N ILE A 75 -13.99 12.55 4.07
CA ILE A 75 -14.50 11.27 4.60
C ILE A 75 -13.63 10.11 4.15
N VAL A 76 -13.74 9.00 4.88
CA VAL A 76 -13.08 7.73 4.57
C VAL A 76 -14.13 6.65 4.32
N HIS A 77 -14.05 6.00 3.16
CA HIS A 77 -14.84 4.81 2.81
C HIS A 77 -14.30 4.13 1.56
N HIS A 78 -14.78 2.92 1.28
CA HIS A 78 -14.41 2.24 0.04
C HIS A 78 -15.20 2.84 -1.12
N GLY A 79 -14.47 3.46 -2.04
CA GLY A 79 -15.01 4.15 -3.22
C GLY A 79 -15.98 3.30 -4.01
N TYR A 80 -17.07 3.92 -4.45
CA TYR A 80 -18.07 3.29 -5.32
C TYR A 80 -18.75 2.03 -4.76
N THR A 81 -18.84 1.94 -3.43
CA THR A 81 -19.53 0.85 -2.72
C THR A 81 -20.64 1.39 -1.81
N LEU A 82 -21.27 0.50 -1.04
CA LEU A 82 -22.28 0.81 -0.04
C LEU A 82 -21.73 0.76 1.40
N THR A 83 -20.40 0.74 1.55
CA THR A 83 -19.76 0.80 2.87
C THR A 83 -20.09 2.11 3.58
N SER A 84 -20.19 2.06 4.92
CA SER A 84 -20.46 3.29 5.68
C SER A 84 -19.27 4.25 5.64
N LYS A 85 -19.50 5.51 5.97
CA LYS A 85 -18.49 6.58 5.91
C LYS A 85 -18.11 7.01 7.32
N ILE A 86 -16.84 7.35 7.52
CA ILE A 86 -16.32 7.95 8.75
C ILE A 86 -15.55 9.23 8.40
N LEU A 87 -15.40 10.16 9.34
CA LEU A 87 -14.67 11.39 9.11
C LEU A 87 -13.16 11.11 9.07
N PHE A 88 -12.45 11.73 8.12
CA PHE A 88 -10.99 11.66 8.07
C PHE A 88 -10.36 12.20 9.36
N LYS A 89 -10.91 13.29 9.91
CA LYS A 89 -10.45 13.89 11.16
C LYS A 89 -10.42 12.87 12.30
N ASP A 90 -11.52 12.14 12.52
CA ASP A 90 -11.65 11.15 13.59
C ASP A 90 -10.65 9.99 13.41
N VAL A 91 -10.38 9.60 12.16
CA VAL A 91 -9.36 8.61 11.80
C VAL A 91 -7.98 9.10 12.24
N ILE A 92 -7.59 10.32 11.88
CA ILE A 92 -6.28 10.88 12.25
C ILE A 92 -6.15 11.08 13.77
N GLU A 93 -7.20 11.54 14.46
CA GLU A 93 -7.21 11.65 15.93
C GLU A 93 -7.00 10.29 16.61
N THR A 94 -7.61 9.24 16.08
CA THR A 94 -7.47 7.88 16.60
C THR A 94 -6.08 7.34 16.35
N ILE A 95 -5.53 7.50 15.14
CA ILE A 95 -4.16 7.09 14.85
C ILE A 95 -3.16 7.81 15.76
N ASN A 96 -3.31 9.12 15.96
CA ASN A 96 -2.47 9.92 16.84
C ASN A 96 -2.39 9.34 18.27
N LYS A 97 -3.53 8.83 18.77
CA LYS A 97 -3.67 8.26 20.11
C LYS A 97 -3.03 6.88 20.23
N TYR A 98 -3.17 6.01 19.22
CA TYR A 98 -2.80 4.60 19.33
C TYR A 98 -1.52 4.21 18.59
N ALA A 99 -0.97 5.07 17.71
CA ALA A 99 0.17 4.77 16.83
C ALA A 99 1.33 4.09 17.56
N PHE A 100 1.71 4.59 18.74
CA PHE A 100 2.92 4.17 19.43
C PHE A 100 2.70 3.42 20.75
N ILE A 101 1.47 3.02 21.08
CA ILE A 101 1.19 2.30 22.33
C ILE A 101 1.85 0.91 22.35
N LYS A 102 1.77 0.18 21.24
CA LYS A 102 2.30 -1.19 21.14
C LYS A 102 3.77 -1.25 20.73
N SER A 103 4.22 -0.30 19.92
CA SER A 103 5.55 -0.25 19.32
C SER A 103 5.93 1.19 19.03
N GLU A 104 7.17 1.57 19.33
CA GLU A 104 7.69 2.94 19.10
C GLU A 104 8.13 3.16 17.65
N TYR A 105 8.25 2.10 16.85
CA TYR A 105 8.67 2.17 15.45
C TYR A 105 7.63 2.85 14.56
N PRO A 106 8.06 3.42 13.41
CA PRO A 106 7.22 4.29 12.60
C PRO A 106 5.92 3.65 12.13
N VAL A 107 4.93 4.51 11.93
CA VAL A 107 3.65 4.15 11.30
C VAL A 107 3.58 4.80 9.92
N ILE A 108 3.18 4.04 8.91
CA ILE A 108 2.94 4.52 7.55
C ILE A 108 1.43 4.69 7.34
N LEU A 109 1.02 5.89 6.96
CA LEU A 109 -0.32 6.21 6.47
C LEU A 109 -0.31 6.08 4.94
N SER A 110 -0.88 4.99 4.41
CA SER A 110 -1.13 4.85 2.99
C SER A 110 -2.43 5.58 2.65
N ILE A 111 -2.32 6.76 2.03
CA ILE A 111 -3.47 7.56 1.63
C ILE A 111 -3.79 7.28 0.16
N GLU A 112 -4.98 6.76 -0.11
CA GLU A 112 -5.60 6.77 -1.43
C GLU A 112 -6.48 8.02 -1.51
N ASN A 113 -6.19 8.94 -2.43
CA ASN A 113 -6.73 10.29 -2.39
C ASN A 113 -7.61 10.59 -3.62
N HIS A 114 -8.91 10.74 -3.37
CA HIS A 114 -9.92 11.15 -4.35
C HIS A 114 -10.61 12.46 -3.94
N CYS A 115 -9.97 13.25 -3.08
CA CYS A 115 -10.51 14.53 -2.63
C CYS A 115 -10.19 15.64 -3.66
N SER A 116 -11.08 16.63 -3.75
CA SER A 116 -10.78 17.90 -4.45
C SER A 116 -9.65 18.64 -3.76
N VAL A 117 -8.96 19.54 -4.49
CA VAL A 117 -7.85 20.34 -3.96
C VAL A 117 -8.24 21.09 -2.67
N THR A 118 -9.47 21.56 -2.58
CA THR A 118 -9.99 22.24 -1.38
C THR A 118 -10.00 21.29 -0.17
N GLN A 119 -10.50 20.07 -0.32
CA GLN A 119 -10.53 19.08 0.76
C GLN A 119 -9.15 18.45 1.00
N GLN A 120 -8.28 18.35 0.00
CA GLN A 120 -6.87 17.96 0.20
C GLN A 120 -6.14 18.96 1.11
N LYS A 121 -6.35 20.28 0.92
CA LYS A 121 -5.82 21.31 1.82
C LYS A 121 -6.34 21.11 3.25
N LYS A 122 -7.60 20.73 3.41
CA LYS A 122 -8.21 20.41 4.71
C LYS A 122 -7.59 19.15 5.35
N MET A 123 -7.35 18.10 4.56
CA MET A 123 -6.65 16.90 5.03
C MET A 123 -5.23 17.22 5.52
N ALA A 124 -4.48 18.04 4.75
CA ALA A 124 -3.14 18.47 5.13
C ALA A 124 -3.14 19.28 6.44
N GLN A 125 -4.13 20.18 6.62
CA GLN A 125 -4.32 20.89 7.89
C GLN A 125 -4.53 19.93 9.06
N TYR A 126 -5.42 18.96 8.92
CA TYR A 126 -5.66 17.96 9.97
C TYR A 126 -4.43 17.11 10.29
N LEU A 127 -3.68 16.66 9.27
CA LEU A 127 -2.44 15.91 9.50
C LEU A 127 -1.44 16.74 10.31
N VAL A 128 -1.23 18.01 9.96
CA VAL A 128 -0.28 18.89 10.65
C VAL A 128 -0.75 19.23 12.06
N GLU A 129 -2.00 19.63 12.24
CA GLU A 129 -2.54 20.07 13.53
C GLU A 129 -2.66 18.93 14.54
N ILE A 130 -3.09 17.74 14.10
CA ILE A 130 -3.38 16.62 14.99
C ILE A 130 -2.13 15.80 15.28
N LEU A 131 -1.31 15.51 14.27
CA LEU A 131 -0.12 14.66 14.43
C LEU A 131 1.09 15.46 14.95
N GLY A 132 1.15 16.77 14.67
CA GLY A 132 2.18 17.66 15.19
C GLY A 132 3.59 17.14 14.93
N ASP A 133 4.36 16.99 16.00
CA ASP A 133 5.75 16.52 15.96
C ASP A 133 5.91 15.05 15.55
N LYS A 134 4.84 14.26 15.60
CA LYS A 134 4.85 12.87 15.11
C LYS A 134 4.85 12.80 13.59
N LEU A 135 4.32 13.80 12.88
CA LEU A 135 4.35 13.82 11.43
C LEU A 135 5.79 14.04 10.94
N ASP A 136 6.32 13.12 10.14
CA ASP A 136 7.64 13.32 9.52
C ASP A 136 7.51 14.20 8.27
N LEU A 137 8.25 15.30 8.27
CA LEU A 137 8.38 16.23 7.13
C LEU A 137 9.85 16.38 6.71
N SER A 138 10.78 15.62 7.32
CA SER A 138 12.21 15.79 7.13
C SER A 138 12.68 15.47 5.70
N THR A 139 11.99 14.55 5.03
CA THR A 139 12.29 14.09 3.67
C THR A 139 11.76 15.01 2.57
N VAL A 140 10.87 15.96 2.89
CA VAL A 140 10.34 16.93 1.91
C VAL A 140 11.43 17.81 1.32
N ASN A 141 12.52 18.03 2.08
CA ASN A 141 13.61 18.94 1.72
C ASN A 141 14.90 18.23 1.29
N ASN A 142 14.92 16.89 1.18
CA ASN A 142 16.14 16.12 1.04
C ASN A 142 16.03 15.15 -0.15
N GLU A 143 16.36 15.66 -1.35
CA GLU A 143 16.27 14.91 -2.62
C GLU A 143 17.49 14.00 -2.87
N ASP A 144 18.52 14.04 -2.01
CA ASP A 144 19.85 13.47 -2.29
C ASP A 144 20.16 12.13 -1.60
N SER A 145 19.20 11.49 -0.93
CA SER A 145 19.44 10.19 -0.29
C SER A 145 19.02 9.02 -1.16
N ASN A 146 19.99 8.19 -1.55
CA ASN A 146 19.75 6.95 -2.30
C ASN A 146 19.19 5.81 -1.43
N GLU A 147 19.02 6.01 -0.11
CA GLU A 147 18.54 4.98 0.82
C GLU A 147 17.40 5.49 1.70
N LEU A 148 16.46 4.59 2.02
CA LEU A 148 15.39 4.89 2.96
C LEU A 148 15.94 5.01 4.40
N PRO A 149 15.36 5.87 5.25
CA PRO A 149 15.72 5.94 6.67
C PRO A 149 15.45 4.61 7.38
N SER A 150 16.11 4.40 8.52
CA SER A 150 15.95 3.21 9.33
C SER A 150 14.77 3.31 10.29
N PRO A 151 14.14 2.18 10.69
CA PRO A 151 13.13 2.18 11.74
C PRO A 151 13.59 2.88 13.03
N GLU A 152 14.85 2.69 13.43
CA GLU A 152 15.43 3.32 14.61
C GLU A 152 15.42 4.85 14.52
N SER A 153 15.82 5.40 13.37
CA SER A 153 15.83 6.86 13.16
C SER A 153 14.44 7.50 13.10
N LEU A 154 13.42 6.69 12.79
CA LEU A 154 12.04 7.11 12.61
C LEU A 154 11.13 6.75 13.81
N LYS A 155 11.71 6.45 14.97
CA LYS A 155 10.91 6.18 16.18
C LYS A 155 9.99 7.36 16.50
N GLY A 156 8.73 7.04 16.81
CA GLY A 156 7.68 8.01 17.11
C GLY A 156 7.20 8.81 15.90
N LYS A 157 7.61 8.45 14.68
CA LYS A 157 7.23 9.16 13.45
C LYS A 157 6.12 8.47 12.67
N ILE A 158 5.30 9.30 12.05
CA ILE A 158 4.23 8.92 11.14
C ILE A 158 4.61 9.44 9.76
N LEU A 159 4.70 8.52 8.81
CA LEU A 159 5.03 8.79 7.41
C LEU A 159 3.75 8.81 6.59
N VAL A 160 3.64 9.73 5.63
CA VAL A 160 2.55 9.75 4.66
C VAL A 160 3.04 9.16 3.34
N LYS A 161 2.40 8.07 2.90
CA LYS A 161 2.58 7.48 1.57
C LYS A 161 1.40 7.89 0.69
N GLY A 162 1.68 8.56 -0.42
CA GLY A 162 0.69 9.01 -1.38
C GLY A 162 1.35 9.55 -2.65
N LYS A 163 0.55 10.01 -3.61
CA LYS A 163 1.06 10.64 -4.84
C LYS A 163 1.75 11.98 -4.50
N LYS A 164 3.01 12.16 -4.93
CA LYS A 164 3.76 13.42 -4.78
C LYS A 164 3.76 14.13 -6.13
N LEU A 165 3.38 15.40 -6.13
CA LEU A 165 3.48 16.25 -7.30
C LEU A 165 4.97 16.58 -7.62
N PRO A 166 5.35 16.74 -8.89
CA PRO A 166 6.70 17.17 -9.27
C PRO A 166 7.10 18.49 -8.58
N ALA A 167 8.38 18.65 -8.23
CA ALA A 167 8.89 19.84 -7.54
C ALA A 167 8.81 21.15 -8.35
N ASN A 168 8.56 21.07 -9.66
CA ASN A 168 8.65 22.20 -10.61
C ASN A 168 7.30 22.82 -11.00
N ILE A 169 6.29 22.72 -10.14
CA ILE A 169 4.97 23.29 -10.41
C ILE A 169 4.99 24.74 -9.95
N SER A 170 4.71 25.68 -10.87
CA SER A 170 4.58 27.10 -10.53
C SER A 170 3.45 27.29 -9.51
N GLU A 171 3.61 28.24 -8.58
CA GLU A 171 2.54 28.62 -7.64
C GLU A 171 1.22 29.02 -8.36
N ASP A 172 1.32 29.42 -9.63
CA ASP A 172 0.21 29.77 -10.53
C ASP A 172 -0.28 28.61 -11.43
N ALA A 173 0.18 27.38 -11.23
CA ALA A 173 -0.34 26.25 -11.99
C ALA A 173 -1.80 25.98 -11.60
N GLU A 174 -2.69 26.04 -12.60
CA GLU A 174 -4.10 25.66 -12.49
C GLU A 174 -4.25 24.32 -11.75
N GLU A 175 -5.30 24.20 -10.93
CA GLU A 175 -5.62 23.02 -10.12
C GLU A 175 -5.61 21.76 -10.99
N GLY A 176 -4.48 21.04 -10.99
CA GLY A 176 -4.36 19.79 -11.72
C GLY A 176 -5.20 18.71 -11.06
N GLU A 177 -6.04 18.03 -11.84
CA GLU A 177 -6.70 16.82 -11.37
C GLU A 177 -5.65 15.74 -11.11
N VAL A 178 -5.64 15.18 -9.90
CA VAL A 178 -4.91 13.93 -9.63
C VAL A 178 -5.64 12.82 -10.37
N SER A 179 -5.04 12.31 -11.44
CA SER A 179 -5.61 11.19 -12.20
C SER A 179 -5.74 9.95 -11.32
N ASP A 180 -6.91 9.31 -11.34
CA ASP A 180 -7.24 8.07 -10.62
C ASP A 180 -6.53 6.82 -11.20
N GLU A 181 -5.66 6.99 -12.20
CA GLU A 181 -4.96 5.94 -12.98
C GLU A 181 -4.17 4.86 -12.18
N ASP A 182 -4.03 4.98 -10.86
CA ASP A 182 -3.32 3.98 -10.03
C ASP A 182 -4.21 3.29 -8.98
N SER A 183 -5.53 3.52 -9.00
CA SER A 183 -6.43 2.64 -8.22
C SER A 183 -6.40 1.27 -8.91
N ALA A 184 -6.12 0.20 -8.16
CA ALA A 184 -6.13 -1.16 -8.70
C ALA A 184 -7.52 -1.58 -9.24
N ASP A 185 -8.54 -0.74 -9.03
CA ASP A 185 -9.83 -0.78 -9.71
C ASP A 185 -9.78 0.05 -11.01
N GLU A 186 -9.19 -0.52 -12.06
CA GLU A 186 -9.27 0.00 -13.44
C GLU A 186 -10.74 0.08 -13.90
N MET A 187 -11.39 1.24 -13.76
CA MET A 187 -12.74 1.47 -14.27
C MET A 187 -12.85 2.83 -14.98
N ASP A 188 -13.34 2.78 -16.22
CA ASP A 188 -13.45 3.89 -17.19
C ASP A 188 -13.86 5.26 -16.59
N ASP A 189 -13.17 6.30 -17.08
CA ASP A 189 -13.27 7.76 -16.82
C ASP A 189 -14.66 8.41 -16.82
N ASP A 190 -15.72 7.68 -17.18
CA ASP A 190 -17.06 8.28 -17.32
C ASP A 190 -17.67 8.68 -15.96
N CYS A 191 -17.13 8.23 -14.83
CA CYS A 191 -17.85 8.16 -13.56
C CYS A 191 -17.79 9.38 -12.63
N LYS A 192 -17.29 10.55 -13.07
CA LYS A 192 -17.42 11.79 -12.27
C LYS A 192 -18.89 12.05 -11.93
N LEU A 193 -19.20 12.16 -10.64
CA LEU A 193 -20.54 12.46 -10.13
C LEU A 193 -20.88 13.91 -10.48
N MET A 194 -21.57 14.12 -11.62
CA MET A 194 -22.19 15.40 -11.94
C MET A 194 -23.42 15.64 -11.05
N ASN A 195 -23.81 16.90 -10.88
CA ASN A 195 -25.00 17.41 -10.18
C ASN A 195 -26.34 16.83 -10.75
N GLY A 196 -26.56 15.53 -10.66
CA GLY A 196 -27.81 14.84 -10.98
C GLY A 196 -28.66 14.58 -9.73
N ASP A 197 -29.96 14.40 -9.93
CA ASP A 197 -30.90 14.05 -8.86
C ASP A 197 -30.46 12.80 -8.08
N ALA A 198 -30.72 12.78 -6.77
CA ALA A 198 -30.30 11.71 -5.84
C ALA A 198 -30.67 10.27 -6.29
N SER A 199 -31.76 10.13 -7.05
CA SER A 199 -32.21 8.86 -7.65
C SER A 199 -31.26 8.34 -8.73
N SER A 200 -30.73 9.23 -9.58
CA SER A 200 -29.79 8.89 -10.64
C SER A 200 -28.42 8.52 -10.07
N ASN A 201 -27.94 9.25 -9.06
CA ASN A 201 -26.69 8.92 -8.36
C ASN A 201 -26.79 7.56 -7.65
N ARG A 202 -27.93 7.25 -7.03
CA ARG A 202 -28.16 5.94 -6.41
C ARG A 202 -28.07 4.79 -7.42
N LYS A 203 -28.74 4.91 -8.58
CA LYS A 203 -28.67 3.89 -9.64
C LYS A 203 -27.25 3.71 -10.17
N ARG A 204 -26.47 4.79 -10.27
CA ARG A 204 -25.08 4.75 -10.72
C ARG A 204 -24.19 4.00 -9.73
N VAL A 205 -24.30 4.31 -8.44
CA VAL A 205 -23.60 3.60 -7.36
C VAL A 205 -24.00 2.13 -7.33
N GLU A 206 -25.28 1.80 -7.45
CA GLU A 206 -25.74 0.40 -7.51
C GLU A 206 -25.16 -0.36 -8.69
N ASN A 207 -25.12 0.24 -9.88
CA ASN A 207 -24.50 -0.37 -11.06
C ASN A 207 -23.00 -0.58 -10.87
N LEU A 208 -22.32 0.36 -10.22
CA LEU A 208 -20.89 0.26 -9.98
C LEU A 208 -20.56 -0.78 -8.90
N ALA A 209 -21.35 -0.82 -7.83
CA ALA A 209 -21.27 -1.86 -6.82
C ALA A 209 -21.51 -3.26 -7.41
N LYS A 210 -22.44 -3.40 -8.38
CA LYS A 210 -22.64 -4.66 -9.12
C LYS A 210 -21.41 -5.05 -9.93
N LYS A 211 -20.81 -4.11 -10.67
CA LYS A 211 -19.56 -4.38 -11.42
C LYS A 211 -18.42 -4.77 -10.49
N LYS A 212 -18.25 -4.08 -9.35
CA LYS A 212 -17.26 -4.45 -8.32
C LYS A 212 -17.53 -5.84 -7.75
N LEU A 213 -18.79 -6.18 -7.47
CA LEU A 213 -19.18 -7.51 -7.02
C LEU A 213 -18.79 -8.58 -8.05
N ASP A 214 -19.04 -8.35 -9.34
CA ASP A 214 -18.65 -9.27 -10.40
C ASP A 214 -17.13 -9.46 -10.47
N SER A 215 -16.36 -8.39 -10.26
CA SER A 215 -14.89 -8.45 -10.18
C SER A 215 -14.42 -9.28 -8.99
N LEU A 216 -14.93 -9.01 -7.79
CA LEU A 216 -14.60 -9.74 -6.57
C LEU A 216 -14.93 -11.24 -6.67
N ILE A 217 -16.05 -11.59 -7.30
CA ILE A 217 -16.42 -13.00 -7.56
C ILE A 217 -15.46 -13.66 -8.56
N LYS A 218 -14.96 -12.90 -9.53
CA LYS A 218 -13.95 -13.39 -10.48
C LYS A 218 -12.62 -13.64 -9.78
N GLU A 219 -12.18 -12.71 -8.93
CA GLU A 219 -10.96 -12.85 -8.14
C GLU A 219 -11.03 -14.01 -7.13
N SER A 220 -12.18 -14.19 -6.46
CA SER A 220 -12.34 -15.29 -5.51
C SER A 220 -12.21 -16.66 -6.19
N LYS A 221 -12.61 -16.79 -7.47
CA LYS A 221 -12.47 -18.04 -8.24
C LYS A 221 -11.02 -18.34 -8.67
N ILE A 222 -10.12 -17.36 -8.65
CA ILE A 222 -8.71 -17.56 -8.99
C ILE A 222 -7.94 -18.18 -7.81
N ARG A 223 -8.46 -18.09 -6.59
CA ARG A 223 -7.80 -18.55 -5.36
C ARG A 223 -7.88 -20.06 -5.08
N ASP A 224 -8.63 -20.83 -5.87
CA ASP A 224 -8.75 -22.29 -5.72
C ASP A 224 -7.84 -23.09 -6.68
N CYS A 225 -7.00 -22.43 -7.47
CA CYS A 225 -6.02 -23.06 -8.34
C CYS A 225 -4.60 -22.94 -7.76
N GLU A 226 -4.39 -23.34 -6.51
CA GLU A 226 -3.04 -23.71 -6.09
C GLU A 226 -2.73 -25.08 -6.73
N ASP A 227 -1.93 -25.06 -7.80
CA ASP A 227 -1.36 -26.28 -8.38
C ASP A 227 -0.68 -27.09 -7.26
N GLN A 228 -1.24 -28.27 -6.95
CA GLN A 228 -0.73 -29.23 -5.96
C GLN A 228 0.68 -29.80 -6.28
N ASN A 229 1.42 -29.25 -7.24
CA ASN A 229 2.65 -29.83 -7.78
C ASN A 229 3.85 -28.87 -7.85
N ASN A 230 4.02 -27.97 -6.87
CA ASN A 230 5.25 -27.17 -6.80
C ASN A 230 5.92 -27.16 -5.42
N PHE A 231 6.07 -28.34 -4.81
CA PHE A 231 7.01 -28.54 -3.72
C PHE A 231 8.27 -29.26 -4.24
N ALA A 232 9.18 -28.52 -4.85
CA ALA A 232 10.54 -28.97 -5.09
C ALA A 232 11.53 -27.90 -4.61
N VAL A 233 11.83 -27.96 -3.31
CA VAL A 233 12.95 -27.25 -2.69
C VAL A 233 14.24 -27.80 -3.29
N THR A 234 14.93 -27.03 -4.13
CA THR A 234 16.29 -27.37 -4.57
C THR A 234 17.29 -26.74 -3.60
N THR A 235 17.63 -27.48 -2.54
CA THR A 235 18.82 -27.22 -1.73
C THR A 235 20.04 -27.88 -2.38
N LEU A 236 21.10 -27.10 -2.57
CA LEU A 236 22.42 -27.56 -3.03
C LEU A 236 23.06 -28.54 -2.02
N SER A 237 23.39 -29.78 -2.44
CA SER A 237 24.65 -30.46 -2.06
C SER A 237 24.95 -31.72 -2.92
N SER A 238 26.15 -31.70 -3.51
CA SER A 238 27.10 -32.77 -3.93
C SER A 238 26.72 -34.25 -4.15
N SER A 239 27.20 -34.74 -5.31
CA SER A 239 27.88 -36.03 -5.59
C SER A 239 27.08 -37.35 -5.68
N GLY A 240 27.08 -37.95 -6.88
CA GLY A 240 26.84 -39.39 -7.08
C GLY A 240 26.29 -39.78 -8.46
N LYS A 241 27.06 -40.58 -9.22
CA LYS A 241 26.74 -41.14 -10.56
C LYS A 241 25.54 -42.11 -10.55
N LEU A 242 24.73 -42.13 -11.62
CA LEU A 242 24.68 -43.14 -12.72
C LEU A 242 23.27 -43.30 -13.35
N GLY A 243 23.24 -43.19 -14.70
CA GLY A 243 22.31 -43.76 -15.70
C GLY A 243 20.83 -44.07 -15.43
N ASN A 244 19.93 -43.48 -16.25
CA ASN A 244 19.12 -44.21 -17.26
C ASN A 244 18.17 -43.25 -18.03
N LYS A 245 18.06 -43.44 -19.36
CA LYS A 245 17.03 -42.85 -20.25
C LYS A 245 15.71 -43.64 -20.10
N PRO A 246 14.52 -43.05 -20.38
CA PRO A 246 13.98 -43.13 -21.75
C PRO A 246 13.12 -41.93 -22.25
N ASP A 247 13.05 -41.89 -23.59
CA ASP A 247 11.99 -41.47 -24.51
C ASP A 247 11.36 -40.07 -24.57
N LEU A 248 11.53 -39.50 -25.78
CA LEU A 248 10.83 -38.36 -26.33
C LEU A 248 9.35 -38.66 -26.60
N LYS A 249 8.46 -37.73 -26.21
CA LYS A 249 7.25 -37.41 -26.98
C LYS A 249 7.12 -35.89 -27.15
N LYS A 250 7.00 -35.49 -28.43
CA LYS A 250 6.80 -34.13 -28.95
C LYS A 250 5.37 -33.66 -28.69
N ILE A 251 5.17 -32.40 -28.28
CA ILE A 251 4.03 -31.53 -28.66
C ILE A 251 4.51 -30.03 -28.62
N PRO A 252 3.78 -29.03 -29.16
CA PRO A 252 4.14 -28.25 -30.34
C PRO A 252 4.66 -26.83 -30.05
N ARG A 253 5.34 -26.25 -31.04
CA ARG A 253 5.82 -24.85 -31.04
C ARG A 253 4.66 -23.89 -31.29
N HIS A 254 4.48 -22.88 -30.43
CA HIS A 254 3.96 -21.58 -30.81
C HIS A 254 4.96 -20.48 -30.44
N PHE A 255 5.10 -19.55 -31.38
CA PHE A 255 6.13 -18.53 -31.51
C PHE A 255 6.12 -17.51 -30.36
N VAL A 256 7.30 -17.21 -29.82
CA VAL A 256 7.56 -15.96 -29.09
C VAL A 256 8.44 -15.10 -30.01
N HIS A 257 7.89 -13.98 -30.48
CA HIS A 257 8.67 -12.94 -31.14
C HIS A 257 9.52 -12.25 -30.06
N ARG A 258 10.83 -12.48 -30.07
CA ARG A 258 11.81 -11.62 -29.39
C ARG A 258 12.32 -10.60 -30.39
N GLU A 259 12.15 -9.32 -30.10
CA GLU A 259 12.91 -8.23 -30.71
C GLU A 259 14.26 -8.05 -29.96
N PRO A 260 15.32 -7.56 -30.63
CA PRO A 260 16.70 -7.74 -30.19
C PRO A 260 17.26 -6.58 -29.37
N LEU A 261 18.14 -6.92 -28.42
CA LEU A 261 19.05 -6.01 -27.73
C LEU A 261 19.94 -5.25 -28.72
N GLN A 262 19.85 -3.93 -28.68
CA GLN A 262 20.72 -3.03 -29.43
C GLN A 262 22.07 -2.89 -28.73
N ARG A 263 23.15 -3.25 -29.44
CA ARG A 263 24.54 -3.08 -29.02
C ARG A 263 24.92 -1.60 -29.11
N TYR A 264 25.54 -1.06 -28.05
CA TYR A 264 26.31 0.18 -28.13
C TYR A 264 27.74 -0.11 -28.62
N PRO A 265 28.32 0.71 -29.49
CA PRO A 265 29.69 0.54 -29.96
C PRO A 265 30.72 1.07 -28.96
N ALA A 266 31.91 0.48 -29.01
CA ALA A 266 33.10 0.89 -28.28
C ALA A 266 33.74 2.16 -28.88
N GLU A 267 34.06 3.13 -28.04
CA GLU A 267 35.03 4.22 -28.30
C GLU A 267 36.17 4.04 -27.28
N LYS A 268 37.35 3.56 -27.70
CA LYS A 268 38.51 4.30 -28.22
C LYS A 268 39.14 5.26 -27.20
N ASP A 269 40.22 4.76 -26.60
CA ASP A 269 41.23 5.50 -25.84
C ASP A 269 41.77 6.71 -26.60
N GLY A 270 41.86 7.85 -25.89
CA GLY A 270 42.55 9.08 -26.26
C GLY A 270 43.25 9.67 -25.02
N PRO A 271 44.28 10.51 -25.18
CA PRO A 271 45.47 10.51 -24.32
C PRO A 271 45.35 11.37 -23.05
N VAL A 272 46.13 10.96 -22.04
CA VAL A 272 46.39 11.65 -20.77
C VAL A 272 47.19 12.95 -20.99
N PRO A 273 46.85 14.06 -20.33
CA PRO A 273 47.74 15.21 -20.22
C PRO A 273 48.48 15.25 -18.87
N GLY A 274 49.79 15.49 -18.96
CA GLY A 274 50.61 16.36 -18.08
C GLY A 274 50.71 16.04 -16.60
#